data_AF-A0A9W7E908-F1
#
_entry.id   AF-A0A9W7E908-F1
#
_cell.length_a   1.000
_cell.length_b   1.000
_cell.length_c   1.000
_cell.angle_alpha   90.00
_cell.angle_beta   90.00
_cell.angle_gamma   90.00
#
_symmetry.space_group_name_H-M   'P 1'
#
loop_
_entity.id
_entity.type
_entity.pdbx_description
1 polymer ?
#
loop_
_entity_poly.entity_id
_entity_poly.type
_entity_poly.pdbx_seq_one_letter_code
_entity_poly.pdbx_strand_id
1 'polypeptide(L)'
;MGIARLKKKGWALANDEDLAEAGEQFNIVVVNSGVDIGQDISSWFDTSLPTNDLTKVEKENQKKFLVKIAKRYRTLAKMSRIRVAVKIIVTLSLEYFDILTDLLVAKSYYDADKFYTAYATMGFAFFSIVSQALLTYFVYAKKSKKECFGHTFAALLGLGPLVEGVSLWTGKEDSELLLPASVMYATMKAIEISDESIPESIIQIGGLLKQNYSDIKTIQVIGVVSSVLSAAFIIKTATSGSF
;
A
#
# COMPACT_ATOMS: atom_id res chain seq x y z
N MET A 1 -34.45 4.91 0.98
CA MET A 1 -35.73 4.26 1.39
C MET A 1 -35.58 2.91 2.13
N GLY A 2 -34.41 2.26 2.16
CA GLY A 2 -34.23 0.96 2.86
C GLY A 2 -34.06 1.05 4.39
N ILE A 3 -33.34 2.06 4.88
CA ILE A 3 -32.95 2.19 6.30
C ILE A 3 -34.18 2.44 7.22
N ALA A 4 -35.14 3.25 6.76
CA ALA A 4 -36.35 3.55 7.52
C ALA A 4 -37.30 2.34 7.68
N ARG A 5 -37.21 1.32 6.80
CA ARG A 5 -38.00 0.08 6.91
C ARG A 5 -37.38 -0.93 7.86
N LEU A 6 -36.06 -0.88 8.09
CA LEU A 6 -35.35 -1.75 9.02
C LEU A 6 -35.69 -1.40 10.48
N LYS A 7 -35.80 -0.11 10.82
CA LYS A 7 -36.23 0.37 12.15
C LYS A 7 -37.61 -0.14 12.59
N LYS A 8 -38.51 -0.48 11.66
CA LYS A 8 -39.91 -0.84 11.96
C LYS A 8 -40.15 -2.34 12.18
N LYS A 9 -39.12 -3.19 12.01
CA LYS A 9 -39.22 -4.67 12.05
C LYS A 9 -38.31 -5.33 13.10
N GLY A 10 -38.21 -4.77 14.30
CA GLY A 10 -37.48 -5.41 15.41
C GLY A 10 -35.97 -5.16 15.43
N TRP A 11 -35.42 -4.31 14.56
CA TRP A 11 -34.08 -3.74 14.74
C TRP A 11 -34.15 -2.56 15.72
N ALA A 12 -34.74 -2.78 16.89
CA ALA A 12 -35.01 -1.74 17.87
C ALA A 12 -33.78 -1.36 18.71
N LEU A 13 -32.66 -2.06 18.60
CA LEU A 13 -31.47 -1.79 19.40
C LEU A 13 -30.21 -2.15 18.60
N ALA A 14 -29.65 -1.14 17.94
CA ALA A 14 -28.24 -1.06 17.59
C ALA A 14 -28.02 0.42 17.28
N ASN A 15 -27.26 1.13 18.12
CA ASN A 15 -26.81 2.47 17.75
C ASN A 15 -25.98 2.33 16.46
N ASP A 16 -25.75 3.43 15.72
CA ASP A 16 -25.00 3.38 14.45
C ASP A 16 -23.61 2.71 14.63
N GLU A 17 -23.06 2.79 15.84
CA GLU A 17 -21.82 2.15 16.29
C GLU A 17 -21.91 0.61 16.34
N ASP A 18 -22.99 0.04 16.87
CA ASP A 18 -23.21 -1.42 16.93
C ASP A 18 -23.38 -2.02 15.51
N LEU A 19 -24.00 -1.24 14.59
CA LEU A 19 -24.14 -1.65 13.19
C LEU A 19 -22.81 -1.57 12.43
N ALA A 20 -21.97 -0.58 12.75
CA ALA A 20 -20.64 -0.46 12.18
C ALA A 20 -19.74 -1.62 12.65
N GLU A 21 -19.78 -1.95 13.94
CA GLU A 21 -19.03 -3.08 14.51
C GLU A 21 -19.48 -4.42 13.90
N ALA A 22 -20.79 -4.65 13.80
CA ALA A 22 -21.32 -5.85 13.13
C ALA A 22 -20.89 -5.93 11.66
N GLY A 23 -20.84 -4.79 10.96
CA GLY A 23 -20.34 -4.70 9.58
C GLY A 23 -18.85 -5.05 9.46
N GLU A 24 -18.03 -4.59 10.40
CA GLU A 24 -16.60 -4.90 10.48
C GLU A 24 -16.35 -6.37 10.77
N GLN A 25 -17.05 -6.93 11.76
CA GLN A 25 -16.98 -8.36 12.08
C GLN A 25 -17.43 -9.23 10.91
N PHE A 26 -18.50 -8.84 10.20
CA PHE A 26 -18.93 -9.52 8.99
C PHE A 26 -17.83 -9.51 7.92
N ASN A 27 -17.19 -8.36 7.69
CA ASN A 27 -16.10 -8.25 6.72
C ASN A 27 -14.93 -9.18 7.08
N ILE A 28 -14.50 -9.18 8.35
CA ILE A 28 -13.43 -10.06 8.85
C ILE A 28 -13.77 -11.53 8.60
N VAL A 29 -14.98 -11.96 8.94
CA VAL A 29 -15.43 -13.35 8.74
C VAL A 29 -15.49 -13.70 7.26
N VAL A 30 -16.04 -12.82 6.40
CA VAL A 30 -16.12 -13.10 4.95
C VAL A 30 -14.72 -13.26 4.33
N VAL A 31 -13.81 -12.36 4.68
CA VAL A 31 -12.44 -12.36 4.15
C VAL A 31 -11.65 -13.57 4.62
N ASN A 32 -11.74 -13.92 5.91
CA ASN A 32 -10.97 -15.01 6.52
C ASN A 32 -11.66 -16.38 6.43
N SER A 33 -12.92 -16.43 5.98
CA SER A 33 -13.68 -17.67 5.83
C SER A 33 -12.92 -18.73 5.03
N GLY A 34 -13.09 -19.99 5.43
CA GLY A 34 -12.41 -21.16 4.86
C GLY A 34 -13.05 -21.66 3.56
N VAL A 35 -13.04 -22.98 3.37
CA VAL A 35 -13.72 -23.61 2.22
C VAL A 35 -15.25 -23.45 2.34
N ASP A 36 -15.79 -23.51 3.56
CA ASP A 36 -17.24 -23.41 3.83
C ASP A 36 -17.65 -22.06 4.46
N ILE A 37 -17.70 -21.03 3.61
CA ILE A 37 -18.25 -19.71 3.98
C ILE A 37 -19.71 -19.76 4.44
N GLY A 38 -20.47 -20.80 4.06
CA GLY A 38 -21.86 -20.95 4.49
C GLY A 38 -21.94 -21.21 5.99
N GLN A 39 -21.07 -22.10 6.48
CA GLN A 39 -20.95 -22.41 7.90
C GLN A 39 -20.41 -21.21 8.70
N ASP A 40 -19.35 -20.57 8.22
CA ASP A 40 -18.69 -19.44 8.92
C ASP A 40 -19.66 -18.26 9.12
N ILE A 41 -20.41 -17.89 8.07
CA ILE A 41 -21.37 -16.78 8.12
C ILE A 41 -22.61 -17.13 8.93
N SER A 42 -23.04 -18.40 8.91
CA SER A 42 -24.16 -18.84 9.73
C SER A 42 -23.81 -18.83 11.22
N SER A 43 -22.59 -19.23 11.57
CA SER A 43 -22.06 -19.19 12.93
C SER A 43 -21.92 -17.75 13.44
N TRP A 44 -21.35 -16.87 12.61
CA TRP A 44 -21.27 -15.44 12.93
C TRP A 44 -22.66 -14.82 13.13
N PHE A 45 -23.61 -15.13 12.26
CA PHE A 45 -24.99 -14.62 12.36
C PHE A 45 -25.67 -15.02 13.66
N ASP A 46 -25.49 -16.26 14.11
CA ASP A 46 -26.08 -16.75 15.35
C ASP A 46 -25.46 -16.12 16.61
N THR A 47 -24.20 -15.70 16.52
CA THR A 47 -23.43 -15.15 17.65
C THR A 47 -23.54 -13.63 17.75
N SER A 48 -23.62 -12.95 16.61
CA SER A 48 -23.37 -11.50 16.52
C SER A 48 -24.64 -10.67 16.32
N LEU A 49 -25.77 -11.30 15.97
CA LEU A 49 -27.03 -10.58 15.73
C LEU A 49 -28.11 -10.99 16.74
N PRO A 50 -28.83 -10.03 17.34
CA PRO A 50 -29.98 -10.32 18.17
C PRO A 50 -31.09 -10.92 17.30
N THR A 51 -31.39 -12.20 17.49
CA THR A 51 -32.39 -12.94 16.68
C THR A 51 -33.66 -13.28 17.47
N ASN A 52 -33.80 -12.76 18.69
CA ASN A 52 -34.85 -13.14 19.65
C ASN A 52 -36.27 -12.79 19.16
N ASP A 53 -36.40 -11.75 18.34
CA ASP A 53 -37.70 -11.27 17.82
C ASP A 53 -38.06 -11.83 16.43
N LEU A 54 -37.18 -12.67 15.85
CA LEU A 54 -37.37 -13.21 14.51
C LEU A 54 -38.05 -14.58 14.54
N THR A 55 -38.99 -14.81 13.63
CA THR A 55 -39.51 -16.17 13.40
C THR A 55 -38.42 -17.07 12.83
N LYS A 56 -38.54 -18.40 13.02
CA LYS A 56 -37.59 -19.38 12.46
C LYS A 56 -37.40 -19.22 10.95
N VAL A 57 -38.47 -18.89 10.21
CA VAL A 57 -38.44 -18.70 8.76
C VAL A 57 -37.70 -17.42 8.37
N GLU A 58 -37.91 -16.31 9.11
CA GLU A 58 -37.20 -15.05 8.87
C GLU A 58 -35.70 -15.18 9.17
N LYS A 59 -35.35 -15.87 10.26
CA LYS A 59 -33.97 -16.16 10.63
C LYS A 59 -33.24 -16.93 9.52
N GLU A 60 -33.86 -17.98 9.01
CA GLU A 60 -33.30 -18.81 7.94
C GLU A 60 -33.16 -18.05 6.61
N ASN A 61 -34.14 -17.21 6.26
CA ASN A 61 -34.09 -16.39 5.06
C ASN A 61 -32.98 -15.32 5.13
N GLN A 62 -32.79 -14.70 6.29
CA GLN A 62 -31.71 -13.74 6.52
C GLN A 62 -30.33 -14.39 6.44
N LYS A 63 -30.15 -15.57 7.04
CA LYS A 63 -28.91 -16.36 6.90
C LYS A 63 -28.60 -16.67 5.44
N LYS A 64 -29.57 -17.23 4.70
CA LYS A 64 -29.39 -17.54 3.27
C LYS A 64 -29.03 -16.32 2.44
N PHE A 65 -29.65 -15.18 2.73
CA PHE A 65 -29.35 -13.91 2.07
C PHE A 65 -27.92 -13.44 2.37
N LEU A 66 -27.51 -13.44 3.63
CA LEU A 66 -26.16 -13.04 4.05
C LEU A 66 -25.09 -13.98 3.50
N VAL A 67 -25.31 -15.29 3.50
CA VAL A 67 -24.41 -16.27 2.86
C VAL A 67 -24.28 -15.98 1.36
N LYS A 68 -25.38 -15.64 0.67
CA LYS A 68 -25.33 -15.31 -0.77
C LYS A 68 -24.56 -14.02 -1.04
N ILE A 69 -24.75 -13.00 -0.21
CA ILE A 69 -23.96 -11.75 -0.27
C ILE A 69 -22.49 -12.04 0.02
N ALA A 70 -22.19 -12.74 1.11
CA ALA A 70 -20.86 -13.10 1.55
C ALA A 70 -20.08 -13.84 0.45
N LYS A 71 -20.70 -14.82 -0.21
CA LYS A 71 -20.08 -15.54 -1.35
C LYS A 71 -19.69 -14.59 -2.48
N ARG A 72 -20.55 -13.65 -2.86
CA ARG A 72 -20.27 -12.69 -3.95
C ARG A 72 -19.24 -11.63 -3.53
N TYR A 73 -19.35 -11.14 -2.29
CA TYR A 73 -18.45 -10.15 -1.72
C TYR A 73 -17.04 -10.71 -1.52
N ARG A 74 -16.90 -11.95 -1.04
CA ARG A 74 -15.61 -12.63 -0.85
C ARG A 74 -14.78 -12.63 -2.13
N THR A 75 -15.37 -13.00 -3.25
CA THR A 75 -14.66 -13.04 -4.54
C THR A 75 -14.14 -11.66 -4.90
N LEU A 76 -14.97 -10.61 -4.72
CA LEU A 76 -14.57 -9.23 -4.98
C LEU A 76 -13.46 -8.76 -4.02
N ALA A 77 -13.59 -9.05 -2.73
CA ALA A 77 -12.61 -8.66 -1.70
C ALA A 77 -11.27 -9.41 -1.86
N LYS A 78 -11.28 -10.68 -2.26
CA LYS A 78 -10.04 -11.42 -2.56
C LYS A 78 -9.37 -10.90 -3.83
N MET A 79 -10.15 -10.63 -4.88
CA MET A 79 -9.62 -10.06 -6.11
C MET A 79 -9.02 -8.67 -5.89
N SER A 80 -9.63 -7.82 -5.05
CA SER A 80 -9.05 -6.51 -4.72
C SER A 80 -7.73 -6.64 -3.96
N ARG A 81 -7.65 -7.52 -2.95
CA ARG A 81 -6.40 -7.79 -2.22
C ARG A 81 -5.28 -8.33 -3.11
N ILE A 82 -5.59 -9.28 -4.00
CA ILE A 82 -4.61 -9.80 -4.97
C ILE A 82 -4.12 -8.67 -5.89
N ARG A 83 -5.02 -7.81 -6.36
CA ARG A 83 -4.67 -6.67 -7.20
C ARG A 83 -3.72 -5.71 -6.49
N VAL A 84 -3.98 -5.40 -5.22
CA VAL A 84 -3.10 -4.57 -4.39
C VAL A 84 -1.74 -5.25 -4.20
N ALA A 85 -1.71 -6.55 -3.88
CA ALA A 85 -0.47 -7.31 -3.71
C ALA A 85 0.41 -7.29 -4.97
N VAL A 86 -0.18 -7.58 -6.14
CA VAL A 86 0.55 -7.58 -7.42
C VAL A 86 1.15 -6.22 -7.71
N LYS A 87 0.41 -5.13 -7.45
CA LYS A 87 0.92 -3.76 -7.62
C LYS A 87 2.11 -3.50 -6.72
N ILE A 88 2.01 -3.81 -5.43
CA ILE A 88 3.10 -3.62 -4.47
C ILE A 88 4.34 -4.42 -4.90
N ILE A 89 4.18 -5.69 -5.29
CA ILE A 89 5.29 -6.52 -5.76
C ILE A 89 5.97 -5.91 -6.99
N VAL A 90 5.20 -5.46 -7.98
CA VAL A 90 5.76 -4.84 -9.20
C VAL A 90 6.45 -3.51 -8.86
N THR A 91 5.82 -2.65 -8.05
CA THR A 91 6.41 -1.37 -7.62
C THR A 91 7.72 -1.59 -6.87
N LEU A 92 7.75 -2.48 -5.88
CA LEU A 92 8.96 -2.77 -5.11
C LEU A 92 10.04 -3.38 -5.99
N SER A 93 9.67 -4.27 -6.93
CA SER A 93 10.64 -4.87 -7.85
C SER A 93 11.29 -3.83 -8.76
N LEU A 94 10.50 -2.86 -9.26
CA LEU A 94 11.01 -1.74 -10.04
C LEU A 94 11.92 -0.83 -9.20
N GLU A 95 11.52 -0.51 -7.97
CA GLU A 95 12.27 0.35 -7.05
C GLU A 95 13.64 -0.24 -6.67
N TYR A 96 13.70 -1.51 -6.24
CA TYR A 96 15.00 -2.13 -5.92
C TYR A 96 15.86 -2.35 -7.16
N PHE A 97 15.25 -2.53 -8.32
CA PHE A 97 15.98 -2.56 -9.58
C PHE A 97 16.56 -1.18 -9.92
N ASP A 98 15.81 -0.11 -9.67
CA ASP A 98 16.25 1.28 -9.86
C ASP A 98 17.49 1.58 -9.04
N ILE A 99 17.43 1.31 -7.72
CA ILE A 99 18.57 1.46 -6.79
C ILE A 99 19.81 0.72 -7.31
N LEU A 100 19.64 -0.51 -7.80
CA LEU A 100 20.74 -1.27 -8.38
C LEU A 100 21.31 -0.59 -9.63
N THR A 101 20.45 -0.11 -10.52
CA THR A 101 20.89 0.60 -11.72
C THR A 101 21.56 1.93 -11.39
N ASP A 102 21.07 2.69 -10.42
CA ASP A 102 21.66 3.98 -10.02
C ASP A 102 23.04 3.79 -9.40
N LEU A 103 23.26 2.74 -8.61
CA LEU A 103 24.60 2.37 -8.13
C LEU A 103 25.55 2.03 -9.28
N LEU A 104 25.09 1.29 -10.28
CA LEU A 104 25.90 0.95 -11.45
C LEU A 104 26.19 2.17 -12.33
N VAL A 105 25.24 3.08 -12.45
CA VAL A 105 25.38 4.35 -13.18
C VAL A 105 26.33 5.29 -12.45
N ALA A 106 26.20 5.44 -11.13
CA ALA A 106 27.12 6.21 -10.29
C ALA A 106 28.54 5.68 -10.40
N LYS A 107 28.72 4.35 -10.33
CA LYS A 107 30.02 3.71 -10.55
C LYS A 107 30.56 4.02 -11.94
N SER A 108 29.73 3.94 -12.98
CA SER A 108 30.13 4.27 -14.35
C SER A 108 30.58 5.72 -14.50
N TYR A 109 29.93 6.66 -13.82
CA TYR A 109 30.34 8.06 -13.79
C TYR A 109 31.63 8.28 -13.01
N TYR A 110 31.79 7.59 -11.87
CA TYR A 110 33.01 7.62 -11.08
C TYR A 110 34.22 7.11 -11.88
N ASP A 111 34.09 5.96 -12.54
CA ASP A 111 35.14 5.37 -13.39
C ASP A 111 35.50 6.27 -14.60
N ALA A 112 34.63 7.23 -14.95
CA ALA A 112 34.82 8.18 -16.04
C ALA A 112 35.21 9.59 -15.56
N ASP A 113 35.69 9.71 -14.31
CA ASP A 113 36.10 10.97 -13.65
C ASP A 113 34.99 12.04 -13.58
N LYS A 114 33.72 11.65 -13.71
CA LYS A 114 32.54 12.52 -13.62
C LYS A 114 32.00 12.55 -12.20
N PHE A 115 32.86 12.93 -11.26
CA PHE A 115 32.58 12.87 -9.82
C PHE A 115 31.34 13.66 -9.41
N TYR A 116 31.10 14.83 -10.00
CA TYR A 116 29.91 15.64 -9.70
C TYR A 116 28.61 14.86 -9.96
N THR A 117 28.50 14.23 -11.13
CA THR A 117 27.31 13.45 -11.52
C THR A 117 27.16 12.20 -10.65
N ALA A 118 28.28 11.51 -10.35
CA ALA A 118 28.27 10.33 -9.49
C ALA A 118 27.79 10.66 -8.07
N TYR A 119 28.33 11.71 -7.44
CA TYR A 119 27.93 12.11 -6.09
C TYR A 119 26.53 12.71 -6.05
N ALA A 120 26.07 13.38 -7.11
CA ALA A 120 24.72 13.92 -7.15
C ALA A 120 23.66 12.81 -7.23
N THR A 121 23.86 11.78 -8.07
CA THR A 121 23.01 10.56 -8.09
C THR A 121 22.91 9.93 -6.70
N MET A 122 24.05 9.64 -6.07
CA MET A 122 24.04 9.05 -4.72
C MET A 122 23.41 9.98 -3.67
N GLY A 123 23.58 11.28 -3.83
CA GLY A 123 23.02 12.29 -2.94
C GLY A 123 21.49 12.32 -2.98
N PHE A 124 20.88 12.17 -4.15
CA PHE A 124 19.42 12.12 -4.29
C PHE A 124 18.83 10.84 -3.69
N ALA A 125 19.43 9.68 -3.94
CA ALA A 125 19.04 8.43 -3.31
C ALA A 125 19.12 8.52 -1.77
N PHE A 126 20.23 9.07 -1.25
CA PHE A 126 20.38 9.28 0.19
C PHE A 126 19.33 10.26 0.76
N PHE A 127 19.05 11.36 0.04
CA PHE A 127 18.07 12.34 0.45
C PHE A 127 16.65 11.73 0.50
N SER A 128 16.26 10.95 -0.50
CA SER A 128 14.99 10.20 -0.54
C SER A 128 14.85 9.27 0.68
N ILE A 129 15.86 8.46 1.00
CA ILE A 129 15.86 7.57 2.18
C ILE A 129 15.68 8.37 3.47
N VAL A 130 16.38 9.49 3.63
CA VAL A 130 16.26 10.34 4.83
C VAL A 130 14.87 10.97 4.93
N SER A 131 14.32 11.49 3.83
CA SER A 131 12.96 12.03 3.77
C SER A 131 11.92 10.98 4.17
N GLN A 132 12.04 9.75 3.68
CA GLN A 132 11.16 8.63 4.03
C GLN A 132 11.30 8.22 5.51
N ALA A 133 12.52 8.23 6.05
CA ALA A 133 12.76 7.95 7.46
C ALA A 133 12.16 9.02 8.37
N LEU A 134 12.29 10.31 8.00
CA LEU A 134 11.67 11.42 8.73
C LEU A 134 10.14 11.30 8.71
N LEU A 135 9.53 11.02 7.56
CA LEU A 135 8.09 10.77 7.45
C LEU A 135 7.67 9.64 8.40
N THR A 136 8.37 8.51 8.35
CA THR A 136 8.10 7.34 9.21
C THR A 136 8.20 7.71 10.68
N TYR A 137 9.24 8.46 11.07
CA TYR A 137 9.40 8.93 12.45
C TYR A 137 8.19 9.75 12.91
N PHE A 138 7.74 10.72 12.11
CA PHE A 138 6.59 11.55 12.47
C PHE A 138 5.29 10.73 12.56
N VAL A 139 5.04 9.84 11.59
CA VAL A 139 3.81 9.02 11.54
C VAL A 139 3.73 8.06 12.72
N TYR A 140 4.86 7.48 13.12
CA TYR A 140 4.96 6.54 14.25
C TYR A 140 5.30 7.22 15.58
N ALA A 141 5.39 8.56 15.66
CA ALA A 141 5.82 9.26 16.87
C ALA A 141 4.90 9.03 18.09
N LYS A 142 3.64 8.66 17.85
CA LYS A 142 2.65 8.33 18.90
C LYS A 142 2.75 6.88 19.41
N LYS A 143 3.50 6.02 18.71
CA LYS A 143 3.71 4.61 19.08
C LYS A 143 4.74 4.46 20.19
N SER A 144 4.92 3.24 20.66
CA SER A 144 6.02 2.94 21.57
C SER A 144 7.36 3.32 20.93
N LYS A 145 8.32 3.81 21.74
CA LYS A 145 9.66 4.18 21.25
C LYS A 145 10.34 3.04 20.47
N LYS A 146 10.08 1.79 20.86
CA LYS A 146 10.63 0.61 20.21
C LYS A 146 10.05 0.42 18.80
N GLU A 147 8.75 0.58 18.63
CA GLU A 147 8.10 0.49 17.32
C GLU A 147 8.50 1.65 16.42
N CYS A 148 8.43 2.89 16.92
CA CYS A 148 8.86 4.07 16.17
C CYS A 148 10.31 3.93 15.70
N PHE A 149 11.23 3.51 16.58
CA PHE A 149 12.62 3.25 16.20
C PHE A 149 12.74 2.13 15.17
N GLY A 150 12.03 1.00 15.36
CA GLY A 150 12.08 -0.13 14.42
C GLY A 150 11.65 0.24 13.01
N HIS A 151 10.53 0.95 12.87
CA HIS A 151 10.03 1.41 11.57
C HIS A 151 10.93 2.48 10.95
N THR A 152 11.37 3.47 11.74
CA THR A 152 12.29 4.52 11.26
C THR A 152 13.63 3.93 10.81
N PHE A 153 14.16 2.96 11.55
CA PHE A 153 15.39 2.26 11.19
C PHE A 153 15.22 1.41 9.93
N ALA A 154 14.09 0.71 9.78
CA ALA A 154 13.78 0.00 8.53
C ALA A 154 13.71 0.97 7.34
N ALA A 155 13.11 2.15 7.50
CA ALA A 155 13.09 3.18 6.47
C ALA A 155 14.50 3.67 6.11
N LEU A 156 15.39 3.87 7.09
CA LEU A 156 16.80 4.23 6.86
C LEU A 156 17.60 3.16 6.09
N LEU A 157 17.17 1.89 6.15
CA LEU A 157 17.75 0.80 5.37
C LEU A 157 17.14 0.67 3.96
N GLY A 158 16.28 1.61 3.56
CA GLY A 158 15.54 1.52 2.29
C GLY A 158 14.42 0.48 2.28
N LEU A 159 14.02 -0.04 3.45
CA LEU A 159 12.96 -1.05 3.57
C LEU A 159 11.59 -0.41 3.88
N GLY A 160 11.50 0.91 3.97
CA GLY A 160 10.28 1.64 4.30
C GLY A 160 9.12 1.29 3.36
N PRO A 161 9.30 1.41 2.03
CA PRO A 161 8.25 1.06 1.06
C PRO A 161 7.82 -0.40 1.14
N LEU A 162 8.72 -1.33 1.46
CA LEU A 162 8.38 -2.74 1.67
C LEU A 162 7.48 -2.93 2.90
N VAL A 163 7.88 -2.35 4.05
CA VAL A 163 7.12 -2.46 5.31
C VAL A 163 5.73 -1.84 5.17
N GLU A 164 5.64 -0.65 4.58
CA GLU A 164 4.36 0.04 4.40
C GLU A 164 3.52 -0.61 3.30
N GLY A 165 4.13 -1.17 2.26
CA GLY A 165 3.44 -1.97 1.25
C GLY A 165 2.79 -3.22 1.86
N VAL A 166 3.49 -3.93 2.75
CA VAL A 166 2.90 -5.07 3.48
C VAL A 166 1.75 -4.62 4.38
N SER A 167 1.89 -3.48 5.07
CA SER A 167 0.82 -2.92 5.89
C SER A 167 -0.43 -2.56 5.05
N LEU A 168 -0.23 -1.96 3.87
CA LEU A 168 -1.29 -1.69 2.91
C LEU A 168 -1.95 -2.97 2.39
N TRP A 169 -1.16 -3.99 2.03
CA TRP A 169 -1.69 -5.25 1.50
C TRP A 169 -2.49 -6.03 2.55
N THR A 170 -2.02 -6.06 3.79
CA THR A 170 -2.71 -6.73 4.90
C THR A 170 -3.96 -5.96 5.33
N GLY A 171 -4.03 -4.66 5.01
CA GLY A 171 -5.16 -3.79 5.38
C GLY A 171 -5.26 -3.59 6.88
N LYS A 172 -4.14 -3.72 7.61
CA LYS A 172 -4.10 -3.49 9.05
C LYS A 172 -4.11 -1.98 9.29
N GLU A 173 -5.28 -1.43 9.54
CA GLU A 173 -5.39 -0.06 10.01
C GLU A 173 -5.04 0.01 11.49
N ASP A 174 -4.28 1.04 11.85
CA ASP A 174 -3.80 1.25 13.20
C ASP A 174 -4.15 2.69 13.59
N SER A 175 -5.13 2.81 14.49
CA SER A 175 -5.72 4.09 14.90
C SER A 175 -4.74 5.01 15.62
N GLU A 176 -3.61 4.49 16.09
CA GLU A 176 -2.56 5.29 16.73
C GLU A 176 -1.61 5.93 15.71
N LEU A 177 -1.65 5.52 14.43
CA LEU A 177 -0.87 6.15 13.36
C LEU A 177 -1.50 7.46 12.89
N LEU A 178 -0.66 8.42 12.53
CA LEU A 178 -1.13 9.72 11.99
C LEU A 178 -1.75 9.62 10.59
N LEU A 179 -1.33 8.62 9.81
CA LEU A 179 -1.78 8.39 8.45
C LEU A 179 -2.26 6.95 8.30
N PRO A 180 -3.35 6.71 7.56
CA PRO A 180 -3.72 5.35 7.17
C PRO A 180 -2.66 4.76 6.22
N ALA A 181 -2.53 3.43 6.20
CA ALA A 181 -1.48 2.72 5.45
C ALA A 181 -1.44 3.07 3.95
N SER A 182 -2.60 3.31 3.32
CA SER A 182 -2.70 3.72 1.91
C SER A 182 -2.08 5.09 1.66
N VAL A 183 -2.35 6.06 2.54
CA VAL A 183 -1.80 7.42 2.44
C VAL A 183 -0.32 7.41 2.79
N MET A 184 0.09 6.64 3.79
CA MET A 184 1.50 6.47 4.15
C MET A 184 2.31 5.92 2.96
N TYR A 185 1.88 4.80 2.37
CA TYR A 185 2.54 4.20 1.22
C TYR A 185 2.56 5.16 0.01
N ALA A 186 1.43 5.82 -0.30
CA ALA A 186 1.38 6.79 -1.39
C ALA A 186 2.32 7.99 -1.17
N THR A 187 2.45 8.46 0.08
CA THR A 187 3.34 9.57 0.43
C THR A 187 4.81 9.16 0.31
N MET A 188 5.18 7.96 0.75
CA MET A 188 6.53 7.42 0.52
C MET A 188 6.88 7.37 -0.96
N LYS A 189 5.95 6.90 -1.79
CA LYS A 189 6.18 6.88 -3.24
C LYS A 189 6.24 8.27 -3.87
N ALA A 190 5.51 9.23 -3.34
CA ALA A 190 5.59 10.62 -3.78
C ALA A 190 6.97 11.23 -3.46
N ILE A 191 7.48 10.96 -2.25
CA ILE A 191 8.83 11.37 -1.83
C ILE A 191 9.87 10.79 -2.77
N GLU A 192 9.81 9.49 -3.08
CA GLU A 192 10.78 8.88 -4.00
C GLU A 192 10.78 9.55 -5.38
N ILE A 193 9.59 9.82 -5.94
CA ILE A 193 9.51 10.51 -7.23
C ILE A 193 10.10 11.93 -7.16
N SER A 194 9.79 12.69 -6.11
CA SER A 194 10.20 14.09 -6.00
C SER A 194 11.66 14.27 -5.63
N ASP A 195 12.17 13.41 -4.75
CA ASP A 195 13.47 13.57 -4.09
C ASP A 195 14.58 12.79 -4.80
N GLU A 196 14.22 11.75 -5.55
CA GLU A 196 15.15 10.85 -6.24
C GLU A 196 14.87 10.79 -7.74
N SER A 197 13.75 10.18 -8.18
CA SER A 197 13.57 9.84 -9.60
C SER A 197 13.60 11.05 -10.53
N ILE A 198 12.93 12.15 -10.19
CA ILE A 198 12.89 13.36 -11.03
C ILE A 198 14.26 14.07 -11.05
N PRO A 199 14.85 14.47 -9.90
CA PRO A 199 16.15 15.14 -9.90
C PRO A 199 17.27 14.29 -10.53
N GLU A 200 17.27 12.98 -10.27
CA GLU A 200 18.22 12.03 -10.85
C GLU A 200 18.08 11.96 -12.37
N SER A 201 16.87 11.76 -12.88
CA SER A 201 16.62 11.73 -14.33
C SER A 201 17.13 12.99 -15.03
N ILE A 202 16.93 14.17 -14.42
CA ILE A 202 17.43 15.45 -14.96
C ILE A 202 18.97 15.44 -15.02
N ILE A 203 19.65 15.03 -13.95
CA ILE A 203 21.12 15.02 -13.90
C ILE A 203 21.70 13.96 -14.84
N GLN A 204 21.14 12.75 -14.89
CA GLN A 204 21.61 11.68 -15.77
C GLN A 204 21.43 12.05 -17.25
N ILE A 205 20.26 12.58 -17.64
CA ILE A 205 20.02 13.07 -19.01
C ILE A 205 20.96 14.22 -19.34
N GLY A 206 21.11 15.19 -18.43
CA GLY A 206 22.05 16.31 -18.61
C GLY A 206 23.51 15.85 -18.74
N GLY A 207 23.89 14.80 -18.02
CA GLY A 207 25.19 14.15 -18.12
C GLY A 207 25.37 13.44 -19.46
N LEU A 208 24.36 12.74 -19.96
CA LEU A 208 24.39 12.06 -21.27
C LEU A 208 24.50 13.05 -22.44
N LEU A 209 23.75 14.15 -22.40
CA LEU A 209 23.77 15.17 -23.46
C LEU A 209 25.12 15.89 -23.60
N LYS A 210 25.95 15.87 -22.56
CA LYS A 210 27.30 16.47 -22.56
C LYS A 210 28.39 15.49 -23.00
N GLN A 211 28.06 14.22 -23.23
CA GLN A 211 29.02 13.19 -23.60
C GLN A 211 29.07 12.98 -25.11
N ASN A 212 30.24 12.59 -25.62
CA ASN A 212 30.32 12.07 -26.98
C ASN A 212 29.56 10.75 -27.05
N TYR A 213 28.91 10.49 -28.18
CA TYR A 213 28.11 9.29 -28.38
C TYR A 213 28.90 7.98 -28.16
N SER A 214 30.20 7.97 -28.48
CA SER A 214 31.10 6.83 -28.27
C SER A 214 31.33 6.46 -26.81
N ASP A 215 31.11 7.40 -25.89
CA ASP A 215 31.46 7.27 -24.48
C ASP A 215 30.23 6.95 -23.60
N ILE A 216 29.04 6.94 -24.22
CA ILE A 216 27.79 6.59 -23.55
C ILE A 216 27.75 5.08 -23.34
N LYS A 217 27.69 4.65 -22.07
CA LYS A 217 27.57 3.24 -21.73
C LYS A 217 26.11 2.83 -21.71
N THR A 218 25.81 1.60 -22.16
CA THR A 218 24.46 1.02 -22.16
C THR A 218 23.79 1.09 -20.78
N ILE A 219 24.57 0.93 -19.70
CA ILE A 219 24.03 0.99 -18.33
C ILE A 219 23.45 2.36 -17.96
N GLN A 220 23.99 3.46 -18.50
CA GLN A 220 23.47 4.80 -18.28
C GLN A 220 22.13 5.01 -18.99
N VAL A 221 21.96 4.41 -20.16
CA VAL A 221 20.68 4.42 -20.89
C VAL A 221 19.64 3.57 -20.15
N ILE A 222 20.03 2.41 -19.64
CA ILE A 222 19.16 1.53 -18.86
C ILE A 222 18.70 2.24 -17.57
N GLY A 223 19.58 2.93 -16.85
CA GLY A 223 19.23 3.69 -15.64
C GLY A 223 18.15 4.74 -15.90
N VAL A 224 18.35 5.59 -16.92
CA VAL A 224 17.34 6.62 -17.29
C VAL A 224 16.00 5.98 -17.66
N VAL A 225 16.00 4.89 -18.45
CA VAL A 225 14.77 4.21 -18.85
C VAL A 225 14.08 3.57 -17.64
N SER A 226 14.84 2.93 -16.74
CA SER A 226 14.33 2.36 -15.49
C SER A 226 13.63 3.42 -14.66
N SER A 227 14.31 4.52 -14.36
CA SER A 227 13.78 5.58 -13.49
C SER A 227 12.49 6.20 -14.05
N VAL A 228 12.45 6.46 -15.37
CA VAL A 228 11.24 6.97 -16.05
C VAL A 228 10.09 5.96 -15.99
N LEU A 229 10.36 4.66 -16.20
CA LEU A 229 9.35 3.61 -16.14
C LEU A 229 8.80 3.42 -14.71
N SER A 230 9.69 3.45 -13.71
CA SER A 230 9.34 3.37 -12.29
C SER A 230 8.43 4.53 -11.90
N ALA A 231 8.83 5.77 -12.19
CA ALA A 231 8.02 6.96 -11.93
C ALA A 231 6.66 6.91 -12.66
N ALA A 232 6.65 6.54 -13.95
CA ALA A 232 5.42 6.43 -14.73
C ALA A 232 4.46 5.37 -14.17
N PHE A 233 4.98 4.22 -13.73
CA PHE A 233 4.18 3.17 -13.13
C PHE A 233 3.57 3.61 -11.81
N ILE A 234 4.34 4.28 -10.95
CA ILE A 234 3.88 4.81 -9.67
C ILE A 234 2.78 5.86 -9.88
N ILE A 235 3.01 6.85 -10.77
CA ILE A 235 2.05 7.92 -11.07
C ILE A 235 0.74 7.33 -11.62
N LYS A 236 0.82 6.37 -12.55
CA LYS A 236 -0.37 5.70 -13.09
C LYS A 236 -1.14 4.93 -12.01
N THR A 237 -0.42 4.33 -11.08
CA THR A 237 -1.03 3.60 -9.97
C THR A 237 -1.72 4.57 -8.98
N ALA A 238 -1.14 5.74 -8.74
CA ALA A 238 -1.72 6.79 -7.89
C ALA A 238 -2.98 7.43 -8.51
N THR A 239 -2.90 7.80 -9.79
CA THR A 239 -3.97 8.52 -10.51
C THR A 239 -5.20 7.66 -10.82
N SER A 240 -5.04 6.34 -10.89
CA SER A 240 -6.16 5.41 -11.08
C SER A 240 -7.00 5.18 -9.82
N GLY A 241 -6.79 5.95 -8.75
CA GLY A 241 -7.59 5.92 -7.52
C GLY A 241 -7.59 4.55 -6.84
N SER A 242 -6.50 3.79 -6.97
CA SER A 242 -6.47 2.38 -6.61
C SER A 242 -5.23 1.99 -5.80
N PHE A 243 -4.85 2.87 -4.88
CA PHE A 243 -4.14 2.51 -3.66
C PHE A 243 -5.12 2.25 -2.53
#